data_AF-A0A1A7ZMW9-F1
#
_entry.id   AF-A0A1A7ZMW9-F1
#
_cell.length_a   1.000
_cell.length_b   1.000
_cell.length_c   1.000
_cell.angle_alpha   90.00
_cell.angle_beta   90.00
_cell.angle_gamma   90.00
#
_symmetry.space_group_name_H-M   'P 1'
#
loop_
_entity.id
_entity.type
_entity.pdbx_description
1 polymer ?
#
loop_
_entity_poly.entity_id
_entity_poly.type
_entity_poly.pdbx_seq_one_letter_code
_entity_poly.pdbx_strand_id
1 'polypeptide(L)'
;MGPDIYCPIFKVGDILNYAQQNFTELAAKGGVIGIKINWMCDLDKSDDYCNPSYSFTRLDAMSQKSTVSPGYNFRFAKYYKMENGTDYRTLIKAYAIRFDVIVNGNAGKFNMIPTLINMVAAFTSVGVGTVLCDIILLNFLKGAEQYKAKKFEEVSDDPLDSHSNGLYRSQLSLRQTTFKSSDSGAFSIEHYS
;
A
#
# COMPACT_ATOMS: atom_id res chain seq x y z
N MET A 1 -31.47 -12.02 -13.73
CA MET A 1 -30.59 -11.78 -14.88
C MET A 1 -29.79 -10.54 -14.53
N GLY A 2 -28.49 -10.69 -14.21
CA GLY A 2 -27.64 -9.55 -13.88
C GLY A 2 -27.42 -8.65 -15.11
N PRO A 3 -26.96 -7.41 -14.92
CA PRO A 3 -26.61 -6.54 -16.03
C PRO A 3 -25.50 -7.20 -16.86
N ASP A 4 -25.67 -7.18 -18.19
CA ASP A 4 -24.64 -7.63 -19.13
C ASP A 4 -23.42 -6.70 -19.02
N ILE A 5 -22.31 -7.25 -18.50
CA ILE A 5 -21.07 -6.53 -18.29
C ILE A 5 -20.36 -6.15 -19.60
N TYR A 6 -20.72 -6.77 -20.73
CA TYR A 6 -20.11 -6.49 -22.03
C TYR A 6 -20.89 -5.47 -22.85
N CYS A 7 -22.07 -5.05 -22.40
CA CYS A 7 -22.85 -4.04 -23.08
C CYS A 7 -22.17 -2.65 -22.96
N PRO A 8 -21.71 -2.04 -24.06
CA PRO A 8 -21.06 -0.73 -24.02
C PRO A 8 -22.06 0.43 -23.99
N ILE A 9 -23.36 0.15 -23.91
CA ILE A 9 -24.44 1.13 -24.00
C ILE A 9 -24.96 1.43 -22.59
N PHE A 10 -24.76 2.67 -22.16
CA PHE A 10 -25.17 3.13 -20.84
C PHE A 10 -26.23 4.21 -20.95
N LYS A 11 -27.32 4.08 -20.20
CA LYS A 11 -28.26 5.19 -20.02
C LYS A 11 -27.67 6.19 -19.04
N VAL A 12 -27.75 7.48 -19.38
CA VAL A 12 -27.26 8.56 -18.51
C VAL A 12 -27.90 8.52 -17.13
N GLY A 13 -29.20 8.25 -17.05
CA GLY A 13 -29.90 8.11 -15.76
C GLY A 13 -29.31 6.99 -14.89
N ASP A 14 -28.99 5.84 -15.48
CA ASP A 14 -28.43 4.69 -14.75
C ASP A 14 -27.03 5.01 -14.24
N ILE A 15 -26.17 5.64 -15.06
CA ILE A 15 -24.84 6.10 -14.64
C ILE A 15 -24.93 6.99 -13.40
N LEU A 16 -25.85 7.96 -13.40
CA LEU A 16 -26.01 8.90 -12.30
C LEU A 16 -26.59 8.24 -11.06
N ASN A 17 -27.52 7.30 -11.22
CA ASN A 17 -28.06 6.49 -10.14
C ASN A 17 -26.95 5.65 -9.49
N TYR A 18 -26.08 5.01 -10.28
CA TYR A 18 -24.93 4.26 -9.75
C TYR A 18 -23.90 5.17 -9.07
N ALA A 19 -23.72 6.40 -9.55
CA ALA A 19 -22.91 7.42 -8.90
C ALA A 19 -23.60 8.10 -7.70
N GLN A 20 -24.82 7.66 -7.33
CA GLN A 20 -25.64 8.20 -6.25
C GLN A 20 -25.89 9.71 -6.39
N GLN A 21 -26.13 10.19 -7.62
CA GLN A 21 -26.41 11.60 -7.92
C GLN A 21 -27.83 11.80 -8.42
N ASN A 22 -28.45 12.92 -8.05
CA ASN A 22 -29.76 13.32 -8.58
C ASN A 22 -29.60 14.02 -9.94
N PHE A 23 -30.24 13.50 -10.99
CA PHE A 23 -30.17 14.07 -12.34
C PHE A 23 -30.63 15.53 -12.40
N THR A 24 -31.76 15.87 -11.79
CA THR A 24 -32.35 17.21 -11.87
C THR A 24 -31.43 18.25 -11.24
N GLU A 25 -30.84 17.94 -10.09
CA GLU A 25 -29.88 18.82 -9.44
C GLU A 25 -28.60 18.98 -10.25
N LEU A 26 -28.06 17.86 -10.76
CA LEU A 26 -26.83 17.86 -11.52
C LEU A 26 -26.98 18.54 -12.88
N ALA A 27 -28.15 18.41 -13.53
CA ALA A 27 -28.45 19.09 -14.79
C ALA A 27 -28.56 20.61 -14.62
N ALA A 28 -29.07 21.09 -13.47
CA ALA A 28 -29.20 22.51 -13.20
C ALA A 28 -27.84 23.21 -12.98
N LYS A 29 -26.92 22.56 -12.26
CA LYS A 29 -25.61 23.14 -11.88
C LYS A 29 -24.45 22.68 -12.79
N GLY A 30 -24.63 21.58 -13.50
CA GLY A 30 -23.56 20.81 -14.14
C GLY A 30 -22.71 20.04 -13.13
N GLY A 31 -21.85 19.16 -13.64
CA GLY A 31 -20.89 18.41 -12.82
C GLY A 31 -20.01 17.49 -13.65
N VAL A 32 -19.15 16.72 -12.98
CA VAL A 32 -18.21 15.82 -13.63
C VAL A 32 -18.35 14.42 -13.07
N ILE A 33 -18.67 13.47 -13.94
CA ILE A 33 -18.89 12.06 -13.60
C ILE A 33 -17.77 11.21 -14.21
N GLY A 34 -17.13 10.40 -13.40
CA GLY A 34 -16.14 9.42 -13.82
C GLY A 34 -16.81 8.09 -14.10
N ILE A 35 -16.64 7.58 -15.31
CA ILE A 35 -16.96 6.21 -15.71
C ILE A 35 -15.65 5.42 -15.66
N LYS A 36 -15.45 4.65 -14.60
CA LYS A 36 -14.22 3.88 -14.40
C LYS A 36 -14.41 2.45 -14.90
N ILE A 37 -13.54 2.03 -15.81
CA ILE A 37 -13.48 0.68 -16.34
C ILE A 37 -12.17 0.06 -15.85
N ASN A 38 -12.26 -0.93 -14.97
CA ASN A 38 -11.10 -1.57 -14.38
C ASN A 38 -10.90 -2.99 -14.92
N TRP A 39 -9.68 -3.30 -15.38
CA TRP A 39 -9.28 -4.61 -15.88
C TRP A 39 -8.23 -5.23 -14.96
N MET A 40 -8.66 -6.07 -14.03
CA MET A 40 -7.76 -6.81 -13.14
C MET A 40 -7.65 -8.24 -13.65
N CYS A 41 -6.59 -8.54 -14.39
CA CYS A 41 -6.49 -9.79 -15.14
C CYS A 41 -5.33 -10.65 -14.65
N ASP A 42 -5.65 -11.93 -14.45
CA ASP A 42 -4.70 -12.99 -14.20
C ASP A 42 -4.49 -13.74 -15.52
N LEU A 43 -3.36 -13.46 -16.18
CA LEU A 43 -3.00 -14.00 -17.49
C LEU A 43 -2.50 -15.45 -17.44
N ASP A 44 -2.46 -16.06 -16.24
CA ASP A 44 -2.24 -17.49 -16.09
C ASP A 44 -3.54 -18.30 -16.30
N LYS A 45 -4.69 -17.61 -16.34
CA LYS A 45 -6.01 -18.18 -16.63
C LYS A 45 -6.43 -17.89 -18.08
N SER A 46 -7.57 -18.44 -18.49
CA SER A 46 -8.18 -18.08 -19.77
C SER A 46 -8.53 -16.60 -19.81
N ASP A 47 -8.43 -16.03 -21.00
CA ASP A 47 -8.93 -14.72 -21.38
C ASP A 47 -10.40 -14.47 -20.98
N ASP A 48 -11.25 -15.50 -21.01
CA ASP A 48 -12.66 -15.45 -20.56
C ASP A 48 -12.86 -14.99 -19.09
N TYR A 49 -11.80 -15.03 -18.28
CA TYR A 49 -11.84 -14.56 -16.89
C TYR A 49 -11.35 -13.11 -16.72
N CYS A 50 -10.77 -12.52 -17.76
CA CYS A 50 -10.31 -11.13 -17.76
C CYS A 50 -11.48 -10.23 -18.17
N ASN A 51 -12.30 -9.85 -17.18
CA ASN A 51 -13.56 -9.14 -17.42
C ASN A 51 -13.51 -7.71 -16.90
N PRO A 52 -14.19 -6.75 -17.56
CA PRO A 52 -14.22 -5.36 -17.11
C PRO A 52 -15.08 -5.22 -15.85
N SER A 53 -14.60 -4.44 -14.90
CA SER A 53 -15.39 -3.97 -13.76
C SER A 53 -15.72 -2.49 -13.92
N TYR A 54 -16.99 -2.15 -14.01
CA TYR A 54 -17.47 -0.77 -14.10
C TYR A 54 -17.74 -0.18 -12.72
N SER A 55 -17.34 1.07 -12.51
CA SER A 55 -17.75 1.86 -11.36
C SER A 55 -17.98 3.31 -11.77
N PHE A 56 -18.95 3.95 -11.12
CA PHE A 56 -19.39 5.31 -11.46
C PHE A 56 -19.24 6.18 -10.23
N THR A 57 -18.65 7.36 -10.39
CA THR A 57 -18.43 8.27 -9.26
C THR A 57 -18.43 9.71 -9.71
N ARG A 58 -18.74 10.64 -8.80
CA ARG A 58 -18.63 12.06 -9.08
C ARG A 58 -17.22 12.55 -8.78
N LEU A 59 -16.56 13.11 -9.78
CA LEU A 59 -15.16 13.56 -9.70
C LEU A 59 -15.03 14.96 -9.10
N ASP A 60 -16.04 15.83 -9.30
CA ASP A 60 -16.09 17.19 -8.77
C ASP A 60 -16.73 17.25 -7.35
N ALA A 61 -16.47 16.27 -6.49
CA ALA A 61 -17.07 16.22 -5.16
C ALA A 61 -16.76 17.46 -4.29
N MET A 62 -15.59 18.09 -4.50
CA MET A 62 -15.22 19.33 -3.81
C MET A 62 -16.08 20.53 -4.24
N SER A 63 -16.57 20.54 -5.49
CA SER A 63 -17.45 21.58 -6.01
C SER A 63 -18.80 21.59 -5.31
N GLN A 64 -19.32 20.44 -4.87
CA GLN A 64 -20.57 20.37 -4.10
C GLN A 64 -20.52 21.15 -2.79
N LYS A 65 -19.35 21.23 -2.17
CA LYS A 65 -19.14 21.90 -0.88
C LYS A 65 -18.82 23.39 -1.04
N SER A 66 -18.60 23.86 -2.27
CA SER A 66 -18.23 25.23 -2.57
C SER A 66 -19.46 26.07 -2.95
N THR A 67 -19.59 27.25 -2.33
CA THR A 67 -20.59 28.25 -2.71
C THR A 67 -20.16 29.05 -3.95
N VAL A 68 -18.88 29.06 -4.29
CA VAL A 68 -18.31 29.86 -5.39
C VAL A 68 -18.41 29.12 -6.73
N SER A 69 -18.20 27.80 -6.73
CA SER A 69 -18.24 26.97 -7.95
C SER A 69 -18.95 25.64 -7.67
N PRO A 70 -20.30 25.64 -7.66
CA PRO A 70 -21.10 24.49 -7.23
C PRO A 70 -21.21 23.35 -8.28
N GLY A 71 -20.67 23.54 -9.49
CA GLY A 71 -20.79 22.60 -10.60
C GLY A 71 -19.94 22.96 -11.81
N TYR A 72 -20.29 22.43 -12.98
CA TYR A 72 -19.53 22.58 -14.22
C TYR A 72 -20.27 23.39 -15.29
N ASN A 73 -19.67 24.49 -15.73
CA ASN A 73 -20.19 25.35 -16.79
C ASN A 73 -19.08 25.94 -17.66
N PHE A 74 -19.41 26.27 -18.90
CA PHE A 74 -18.51 26.96 -19.82
C PHE A 74 -19.29 27.94 -20.71
N ARG A 75 -18.57 28.92 -21.27
CA ARG A 75 -19.13 29.91 -22.21
C ARG A 75 -18.47 29.76 -23.57
N PHE A 76 -19.28 29.82 -24.61
CA PHE A 76 -18.82 29.89 -25.99
C PHE A 76 -19.68 30.88 -26.77
N ALA A 77 -19.16 31.43 -27.85
CA ALA A 77 -19.89 32.39 -28.67
C ALA A 77 -19.98 31.91 -30.11
N LYS A 78 -21.14 32.10 -30.72
CA LYS A 78 -21.33 31.98 -32.17
C LYS A 78 -21.18 33.38 -32.75
N TYR A 79 -20.25 33.54 -33.67
CA TYR A 79 -19.92 34.82 -34.29
C TYR A 79 -20.56 34.92 -35.66
N TYR A 80 -21.04 36.11 -36.00
CA TYR A 80 -21.78 36.40 -37.21
C TYR A 80 -21.42 37.79 -37.71
N LYS A 81 -21.72 38.05 -38.99
CA LYS A 81 -21.50 39.34 -39.64
C LYS A 81 -22.74 39.72 -40.43
N MET A 82 -23.25 40.92 -40.21
CA MET A 82 -24.38 41.45 -40.95
C MET A 82 -23.97 41.91 -42.36
N GLU A 83 -24.94 42.01 -43.28
CA GLU A 83 -24.71 42.50 -44.65
C GLU A 83 -24.14 43.94 -44.68
N ASN A 84 -24.44 44.74 -43.65
CA ASN A 84 -23.86 46.08 -43.48
C ASN A 84 -22.39 46.08 -42.97
N GLY A 85 -21.76 44.90 -42.82
CA GLY A 85 -20.38 44.74 -42.36
C GLY A 85 -20.18 44.75 -40.84
N THR A 86 -21.24 44.90 -40.04
CA THR A 86 -21.17 44.90 -38.57
C THR A 86 -21.00 43.48 -38.01
N ASP A 87 -20.01 43.29 -37.14
CA ASP A 87 -19.80 42.03 -36.43
C ASP A 87 -20.72 41.92 -35.21
N TYR A 88 -21.36 40.76 -35.02
CA TYR A 88 -22.17 40.46 -33.84
C TYR A 88 -21.96 39.02 -33.37
N ARG A 89 -22.34 38.73 -32.11
CA ARG A 89 -22.21 37.38 -31.55
C ARG A 89 -23.36 36.99 -30.65
N THR A 90 -23.69 35.71 -30.64
CA THR A 90 -24.56 35.09 -29.64
C THR A 90 -23.66 34.38 -28.62
N LEU A 91 -23.56 34.95 -27.41
CA LEU A 91 -22.84 34.33 -26.29
C LEU A 91 -23.76 33.35 -25.56
N ILE A 92 -23.30 32.11 -25.40
CA ILE A 92 -24.04 31.03 -24.76
C ILE A 92 -23.26 30.59 -23.52
N LYS A 93 -23.96 30.49 -22.39
CA LYS A 93 -23.45 29.84 -21.16
C LYS A 93 -24.12 28.49 -21.02
N ALA A 94 -23.34 27.41 -21.11
CA ALA A 94 -23.83 26.05 -20.98
C ALA A 94 -23.47 25.47 -19.60
N TYR A 95 -24.45 24.86 -18.95
CA TYR A 95 -24.26 24.00 -17.78
C TYR A 95 -24.36 22.56 -18.26
N ALA A 96 -23.35 21.75 -17.97
CA ALA A 96 -23.22 20.44 -18.58
C ALA A 96 -22.75 19.40 -17.58
N ILE A 97 -23.13 18.15 -17.83
CA ILE A 97 -22.55 16.97 -17.16
C ILE A 97 -21.44 16.46 -18.07
N ARG A 98 -20.21 16.53 -17.58
CA ARG A 98 -19.04 15.99 -18.27
C ARG A 98 -18.81 14.55 -17.82
N PHE A 99 -18.65 13.64 -18.77
CA PHE A 99 -18.29 12.25 -18.49
C PHE A 99 -16.82 12.03 -18.84
N ASP A 100 -16.04 11.63 -17.85
CA ASP A 100 -14.65 11.24 -18.06
C ASP A 100 -14.56 9.70 -17.98
N VAL A 101 -14.25 9.06 -19.09
CA VAL A 101 -14.04 7.61 -19.16
C VAL A 101 -12.61 7.30 -18.76
N ILE A 102 -12.44 6.64 -17.62
CA ILE A 102 -11.14 6.33 -17.01
C ILE A 102 -10.94 4.83 -17.10
N VAL A 103 -10.01 4.40 -17.94
CA VAL A 103 -9.69 2.98 -18.11
C VAL A 103 -8.41 2.68 -17.34
N ASN A 104 -8.51 1.81 -16.35
CA ASN A 104 -7.39 1.31 -15.57
C ASN A 104 -7.26 -0.19 -15.75
N GLY A 105 -6.05 -0.70 -15.56
CA GLY A 105 -5.85 -2.14 -15.53
C GLY A 105 -4.53 -2.55 -14.93
N ASN A 106 -4.50 -3.76 -14.40
CA ASN A 106 -3.30 -4.45 -13.98
C ASN A 106 -3.41 -5.91 -14.44
N ALA A 107 -2.35 -6.41 -15.06
CA ALA A 107 -2.29 -7.77 -15.55
C ALA A 107 -1.09 -8.48 -14.92
N GLY A 108 -1.36 -9.59 -14.24
CA GLY A 108 -0.34 -10.48 -13.70
C GLY A 108 -0.15 -11.68 -14.61
N LYS A 109 1.09 -12.12 -14.81
CA LYS A 109 1.42 -13.40 -15.44
C LYS A 109 2.56 -14.04 -14.67
N PHE A 110 2.52 -15.35 -14.54
CA PHE A 110 3.60 -16.12 -13.95
C PHE A 110 4.94 -15.81 -14.62
N ASN A 111 5.93 -15.50 -13.79
CA ASN A 111 7.30 -15.27 -14.23
C ASN A 111 8.25 -15.89 -13.21
N MET A 112 9.18 -16.70 -13.70
CA MET A 112 10.16 -17.41 -12.87
C MET A 112 11.05 -16.46 -12.04
N ILE A 113 11.44 -15.30 -12.58
CA ILE A 113 12.34 -14.35 -11.91
C ILE A 113 11.77 -13.84 -10.59
N PRO A 114 10.59 -13.18 -10.54
CA PRO A 114 10.00 -12.72 -9.28
C PRO A 114 9.63 -13.89 -8.35
N THR A 115 9.26 -15.06 -8.89
CA THR A 115 9.01 -16.25 -8.07
C THR A 115 10.26 -16.70 -7.31
N LEU A 116 11.41 -16.78 -7.97
CA LEU A 116 12.67 -17.15 -7.32
C LEU A 116 13.09 -16.14 -6.26
N ILE A 117 12.97 -14.84 -6.55
CA ILE A 117 13.27 -13.78 -5.58
C ILE A 117 12.38 -13.92 -4.33
N ASN A 118 11.08 -14.11 -4.52
CA ASN A 118 10.13 -14.31 -3.41
C ASN A 118 10.42 -15.58 -2.62
N MET A 119 10.85 -16.66 -3.28
CA MET A 119 11.24 -17.92 -2.62
C MET A 119 12.49 -17.73 -1.74
N VAL A 120 13.51 -17.03 -2.25
CA VAL A 120 14.73 -16.70 -1.49
C VAL A 120 14.40 -15.80 -0.29
N ALA A 121 13.56 -14.78 -0.51
CA ALA A 121 13.10 -13.90 0.57
C ALA A 121 12.35 -14.69 1.66
N ALA A 122 11.47 -15.61 1.28
CA ALA A 122 10.74 -16.46 2.21
C ALA A 122 11.67 -17.33 3.05
N PHE A 123 12.64 -18.03 2.44
CA PHE A 123 13.59 -18.86 3.17
C PHE A 123 14.50 -18.06 4.10
N THR A 124 14.98 -16.91 3.65
CA THR A 124 15.80 -16.02 4.47
C THR A 124 15.02 -15.53 5.69
N SER A 125 13.71 -15.27 5.53
CA SER A 125 12.84 -14.80 6.61
C SER A 125 12.61 -15.83 7.73
N VAL A 126 12.77 -17.13 7.46
CA VAL A 126 12.63 -18.20 8.48
C VAL A 126 13.66 -18.04 9.60
N GLY A 127 14.85 -17.51 9.30
CA GLY A 127 15.91 -17.27 10.28
C GLY A 127 15.54 -16.27 11.39
N VAL A 128 14.54 -15.40 11.17
CA VAL A 128 14.07 -14.48 12.22
C VAL A 128 13.45 -15.25 13.39
N GLY A 129 12.84 -16.41 13.13
CA GLY A 129 12.26 -17.26 14.17
C GLY A 129 13.30 -17.78 15.17
N THR A 130 14.52 -18.09 14.72
CA THR A 130 15.56 -18.63 15.60
C THR A 130 16.05 -17.58 16.61
N VAL A 131 16.08 -16.31 16.22
CA VAL A 131 16.42 -15.19 17.13
C VAL A 131 15.39 -15.10 18.26
N LEU A 132 14.10 -15.17 17.93
CA LEU A 132 13.04 -15.14 18.94
C LEU A 132 13.10 -16.40 19.83
N CYS A 133 13.31 -17.58 19.24
CA CYS A 133 13.48 -18.81 19.98
C CYS A 133 14.67 -18.75 20.95
N ASP A 134 15.80 -18.17 20.53
CA ASP A 134 16.97 -17.97 21.38
C ASP A 134 16.67 -17.04 22.56
N ILE A 135 15.97 -15.92 22.33
CA ILE A 135 15.58 -14.99 23.40
C ILE A 135 14.72 -15.70 24.45
N ILE A 136 13.72 -16.48 24.01
CA ILE A 136 12.82 -17.22 24.89
C ILE A 136 13.58 -18.29 25.67
N LEU A 137 14.38 -19.10 24.97
CA LEU A 137 15.10 -20.25 25.53
C LEU A 137 16.17 -19.83 26.56
N LEU A 138 16.86 -18.72 26.30
CA LEU A 138 17.95 -18.26 27.17
C LEU A 138 17.49 -17.38 28.33
N ASN A 139 16.29 -16.79 28.30
CA ASN A 139 15.85 -15.84 29.35
C ASN A 139 14.62 -16.29 30.13
N PHE A 140 13.70 -17.05 29.52
CA PHE A 140 12.37 -17.30 30.11
C PHE A 140 12.12 -18.77 30.52
N LEU A 141 12.99 -19.70 30.12
CA LEU A 141 12.85 -21.11 30.52
C LEU A 141 13.54 -21.40 31.85
N LYS A 142 12.91 -22.24 32.70
CA LYS A 142 13.44 -22.63 34.02
C LYS A 142 14.83 -23.31 33.99
N GLY A 143 15.24 -23.83 32.82
CA GLY A 143 16.57 -24.41 32.58
C GLY A 143 17.54 -23.50 31.83
N ALA A 144 17.27 -22.21 31.70
CA ALA A 144 18.02 -21.25 30.89
C ALA A 144 19.55 -21.31 31.11
N GLU A 145 20.00 -21.40 32.36
CA GLU A 145 21.43 -21.47 32.71
C GLU A 145 22.12 -22.71 32.14
N GLN A 146 21.45 -23.86 32.09
CA GLN A 146 21.99 -25.07 31.46
C GLN A 146 22.11 -24.92 29.94
N TYR A 147 21.19 -24.18 29.31
CA TYR A 147 21.25 -23.91 27.88
C TYR A 147 22.31 -22.86 27.53
N LYS A 148 22.48 -21.81 28.34
CA LYS A 148 23.56 -20.82 28.19
C LYS A 148 24.94 -21.49 28.26
N ALA A 149 25.15 -22.35 29.26
CA ALA A 149 26.42 -23.07 29.44
C ALA A 149 26.75 -24.04 28.28
N LYS A 150 25.75 -24.49 27.52
CA LYS A 150 25.96 -25.33 26.33
C LYS A 150 26.12 -24.52 25.03
N LYS A 151 25.54 -23.32 24.97
CA LYS A 151 25.56 -22.46 23.77
C LYS A 151 26.78 -21.54 23.73
N PHE A 152 27.22 -21.04 24.88
CA PHE A 152 28.31 -20.08 24.99
C PHE A 152 29.53 -20.74 25.64
N GLU A 153 30.69 -20.59 25.01
CA GLU A 153 32.00 -20.91 25.59
C GLU A 153 32.70 -19.58 25.88
N GLU A 154 32.95 -19.29 27.15
CA GLU A 154 33.64 -18.06 27.57
C GLU A 154 35.14 -18.22 27.36
N VAL A 155 35.74 -17.29 26.61
CA VAL A 155 37.20 -17.26 26.38
C VAL A 155 37.74 -15.95 26.96
N SER A 156 38.77 -16.07 27.80
CA SER A 156 39.52 -14.94 28.33
C SER A 156 40.75 -14.71 27.47
N ASP A 157 40.85 -13.56 26.81
CA ASP A 157 42.11 -13.09 26.24
C ASP A 157 42.97 -12.50 27.37
N ASP A 158 43.60 -13.37 28.16
CA ASP A 158 44.77 -12.95 28.92
C ASP A 158 45.90 -12.75 27.90
N PRO A 159 46.47 -11.53 27.74
CA PRO A 159 47.68 -11.36 26.96
C PRO A 159 48.77 -12.13 27.71
N LEU A 160 49.03 -13.36 27.27
CA LEU A 160 50.04 -14.21 27.86
C LEU A 160 51.38 -13.49 27.75
N ASP A 161 51.95 -13.17 28.93
CA ASP A 161 53.38 -13.22 29.11
C ASP A 161 53.89 -14.48 28.41
N SER A 162 54.68 -14.24 27.38
CA SER A 162 55.42 -15.25 26.66
C SER A 162 56.25 -16.05 27.65
N HIS A 163 55.91 -17.31 27.91
CA HIS A 163 56.88 -18.42 27.99
C HIS A 163 56.21 -19.78 28.28
N SER A 164 56.56 -20.74 27.41
CA SER A 164 56.69 -22.19 27.68
C SER A 164 55.46 -23.10 27.57
N ASN A 165 55.47 -23.89 26.48
CA ASN A 165 55.18 -25.32 26.37
C ASN A 165 54.08 -25.95 27.24
N GLY A 166 53.05 -26.44 26.56
CA GLY A 166 52.51 -27.77 26.81
C GLY A 166 51.19 -27.85 27.58
N LEU A 167 50.28 -28.64 27.01
CA LEU A 167 49.04 -29.18 27.57
C LEU A 167 47.84 -28.21 27.61
N TYR A 168 46.92 -28.41 26.66
CA TYR A 168 45.52 -28.03 26.81
C TYR A 168 44.96 -28.72 28.06
N ARG A 169 44.96 -28.00 29.17
CA ARG A 169 44.32 -28.40 30.42
C ARG A 169 42.91 -27.84 30.38
N SER A 170 41.94 -28.68 30.04
CA SER A 170 40.53 -28.43 30.31
C SER A 170 40.36 -28.22 31.82
N GLN A 171 40.35 -26.95 32.27
CA GLN A 171 40.05 -26.63 33.65
C GLN A 171 38.55 -26.75 33.88
N LEU A 172 38.15 -27.92 34.37
CA LEU A 172 36.96 -28.06 35.19
C LEU A 172 37.19 -27.25 36.48
N SER A 173 36.88 -25.95 36.47
CA SER A 173 36.96 -25.10 37.65
C SER A 173 35.56 -24.81 38.16
N LEU A 174 35.13 -25.67 39.07
CA LEU A 174 33.98 -25.44 39.95
C LEU A 174 34.40 -24.33 40.94
N ARG A 175 34.36 -23.07 40.50
CA ARG A 175 34.66 -21.92 41.37
C ARG A 175 33.38 -21.42 42.02
N GLN A 176 33.10 -21.97 43.20
CA GLN A 176 32.14 -21.44 44.15
C GLN A 176 32.66 -20.07 44.63
N THR A 177 32.25 -18.99 43.97
CA THR A 177 32.40 -17.62 44.49
C THR A 177 31.03 -16.96 44.50
N THR A 178 30.44 -16.95 45.70
CA THR A 178 29.39 -16.02 46.10
C THR A 178 29.84 -14.58 45.81
N PHE A 179 29.21 -13.91 44.84
CA PHE A 179 29.09 -12.45 44.87
C PHE A 179 27.80 -11.97 44.19
N LYS A 180 27.02 -11.27 45.02
CA LYS A 180 25.89 -10.36 44.81
C LYS A 180 25.48 -9.96 43.38
N SER A 181 24.16 -10.11 43.17
CA SER A 181 23.24 -9.17 42.51
C SER A 181 23.74 -7.71 42.42
N SER A 182 23.94 -7.23 41.19
CA SER A 182 23.39 -5.99 40.62
C SER A 182 24.19 -5.64 39.37
N ASP A 183 23.57 -5.55 38.19
CA ASP A 183 23.37 -4.23 37.59
C ASP A 183 22.31 -4.26 36.47
N SER A 184 21.54 -3.19 36.42
CA SER A 184 20.43 -2.99 35.48
C SER A 184 20.94 -2.21 34.28
N GLY A 185 20.97 -2.82 33.09
CA GLY A 185 21.23 -2.11 31.83
C GLY A 185 19.94 -1.59 31.21
N ALA A 186 19.24 -0.66 31.87
CA ALA A 186 18.12 0.07 31.28
C ALA A 186 18.64 1.39 30.68
N PHE A 187 18.48 1.54 29.36
CA PHE A 187 18.73 2.79 28.64
C PHE A 187 17.55 3.74 28.88
N SER A 188 17.78 4.88 29.54
CA SER A 188 16.77 5.95 29.69
C SER A 188 16.88 6.96 28.54
N ILE A 189 15.74 7.28 27.92
CA ILE A 189 15.58 8.35 26.93
C ILE A 189 15.32 9.67 27.69
N GLU A 190 16.17 10.67 27.49
CA GLU A 190 15.89 12.07 27.87
C GLU A 190 14.89 12.71 26.89
N HIS A 191 13.87 13.37 27.43
CA HIS A 191 13.05 14.35 26.72
C HIS A 191 13.50 15.76 27.15
N TYR A 192 13.97 16.56 26.19
CA TYR A 192 14.19 18.00 26.36
C TYR A 192 13.01 18.76 25.73
N SER A 193 12.46 19.74 26.47
CA SER A 193 11.51 20.74 25.98
C SER A 193 12.19 21.85 25.21
#